data_AF-A0A9D5EVQ6-F1
#
_entry.id   AF-A0A9D5EVQ6-F1
#
_cell.length_a   1.000
_cell.length_b   1.000
_cell.length_c   1.000
_cell.angle_alpha   90.00
_cell.angle_beta   90.00
_cell.angle_gamma   90.00
#
_symmetry.space_group_name_H-M   'P 1'
#
loop_
_entity.id
_entity.type
_entity.pdbx_description
1 polymer ?
#
loop_
_entity_poly.entity_id
_entity_poly.type
_entity_poly.pdbx_seq_one_letter_code
_entity_poly.pdbx_strand_id
1 'polypeptide(L)'
;MIVSGLSGNEIFTLAEKGWAPGSIVVGNSVQSLGLVGSVSSGLKTLAGGEIANLTQLINEGRHAAINRLEKEAEGHGAHGVTGVTSELKTLGSMREFIAIGSSVKGLNYQGPLFTTACSGQDLYCQLDAGYEPRHFVIGNVAYALGVSRGVFGFLRGFAGGEVKEFSQMYNHTRHLALERIENEARERGANAVVDIQTSILPIGTGAREMLMVGTASHHPAFGNPARPVTSELTGEELWNLTKMGYGPIRLLLGTSVYSLGFTGGIGAFFKGLGRGEVSSVTQLIYRARENALAHIETEAKEIGADAVIGTKIFIYEMGGGFVEVLAIGTAVKKMQGLTTQSPALIPQAIIRDRSMFLDQTHDTGKLDRH
;
A
#
# COMPACT_ATOMS: atom_id res chain seq x y z
N MET A 1 17.39 6.82 29.31
CA MET A 1 16.00 6.31 29.33
C MET A 1 15.53 6.25 27.89
N ILE A 2 14.98 5.11 27.44
CA ILE A 2 14.51 4.91 26.06
C ILE A 2 12.98 4.99 26.07
N VAL A 3 12.40 5.73 25.12
CA VAL A 3 10.94 5.78 24.89
C VAL A 3 10.70 5.17 23.52
N SER A 4 10.46 3.87 23.47
CA SER A 4 10.28 3.12 22.23
C SER A 4 8.81 3.04 21.85
N GLY A 5 8.52 3.08 20.54
CA GLY A 5 7.21 2.71 20.00
C GLY A 5 7.03 1.20 19.78
N LEU A 6 8.09 0.40 20.01
CA LEU A 6 8.05 -1.05 19.85
C LEU A 6 7.33 -1.73 21.02
N SER A 7 6.56 -2.76 20.70
CA SER A 7 5.99 -3.66 21.69
C SER A 7 7.02 -4.61 22.29
N GLY A 8 6.65 -5.30 23.37
CA GLY A 8 7.50 -6.33 23.96
C GLY A 8 7.79 -7.49 23.00
N ASN A 9 6.83 -7.85 22.14
CA ASN A 9 7.00 -8.92 21.13
C ASN A 9 7.96 -8.47 20.03
N GLU A 10 7.84 -7.23 19.56
CA GLU A 10 8.79 -6.64 18.60
C GLU A 10 10.21 -6.56 19.16
N ILE A 11 10.37 -6.12 20.42
CA ILE A 11 11.69 -6.07 21.06
C ILE A 11 12.30 -7.47 21.17
N PHE A 12 11.51 -8.47 21.57
CA PHE A 12 11.98 -9.85 21.70
C PHE A 12 12.44 -10.43 20.36
N THR A 13 11.61 -10.30 19.32
CA THR A 13 11.90 -10.81 17.98
C THR A 13 13.15 -10.14 17.39
N LEU A 14 13.27 -8.83 17.54
CA LEU A 14 14.45 -8.08 17.07
C LEU A 14 15.73 -8.48 17.83
N ALA A 15 15.65 -8.76 19.13
CA ALA A 15 16.79 -9.22 19.91
C ALA A 15 17.34 -10.57 19.41
N GLU A 16 16.48 -11.50 18.96
CA GLU A 16 16.89 -12.77 18.33
C GLU A 16 17.67 -12.56 17.02
N LYS A 17 17.58 -11.37 16.42
CA LYS A 17 18.35 -10.95 15.24
C LYS A 17 19.48 -9.96 15.57
N GLY A 18 19.79 -9.77 16.85
CA GLY A 18 20.89 -8.91 17.29
C GLY A 18 20.60 -7.41 17.24
N TRP A 19 19.32 -7.03 17.29
CA TRP A 19 18.87 -5.64 17.30
C TRP A 19 18.34 -5.24 18.68
N ALA A 20 18.87 -4.15 19.22
CA ALA A 20 18.38 -3.53 20.44
C ALA A 20 17.38 -2.40 20.11
N PRO A 21 16.36 -2.17 20.96
CA PRO A 21 15.41 -1.08 20.75
C PRO A 21 16.04 0.28 21.00
N GLY A 22 15.58 1.27 20.24
CA GLY A 22 15.86 2.69 20.42
C GLY A 22 14.57 3.48 20.69
N SER A 23 14.69 4.82 20.66
CA SER A 23 13.55 5.70 20.88
C SER A 23 12.69 5.85 19.61
N ILE A 24 11.45 6.28 19.80
CA ILE A 24 10.61 6.81 18.73
C ILE A 24 11.33 7.97 18.04
N VAL A 25 11.21 8.04 16.72
CA VAL A 25 11.74 9.12 15.88
C VAL A 25 10.64 9.67 15.00
N VAL A 26 10.64 10.98 14.79
CA VAL A 26 9.57 11.67 14.08
C VAL A 26 10.14 12.65 13.06
N GLY A 27 9.54 12.68 11.88
CA GLY A 27 9.79 13.67 10.86
C GLY A 27 8.49 14.36 10.47
N ASN A 28 8.50 15.68 10.37
CA ASN A 28 7.30 16.45 10.02
C ASN A 28 7.61 17.41 8.86
N SER A 29 6.69 17.55 7.92
CA SER A 29 6.70 18.57 6.87
C SER A 29 5.33 19.24 6.72
N VAL A 30 5.25 20.55 6.90
CA VAL A 30 4.03 21.32 6.64
C VAL A 30 4.13 21.99 5.28
N GLN A 31 3.15 21.75 4.42
CA GLN A 31 3.05 22.35 3.09
C GLN A 31 1.77 23.18 2.99
N SER A 32 1.89 24.40 2.46
CA SER A 32 0.73 25.21 2.12
C SER A 32 0.19 24.80 0.75
N LEU A 33 -1.10 24.46 0.68
CA LEU A 33 -1.79 24.21 -0.60
C LEU A 33 -2.22 25.51 -1.29
N GLY A 34 -1.68 26.67 -0.90
CA GLY A 34 -2.15 28.03 -1.22
C GLY A 34 -2.26 28.44 -2.70
N LEU A 35 -2.08 27.51 -3.65
CA LEU A 35 -2.31 27.68 -5.08
C LEU A 35 -2.92 26.44 -5.75
N VAL A 36 -3.17 25.35 -5.01
CA VAL A 36 -3.75 24.10 -5.54
C VAL A 36 -5.28 24.14 -5.51
N GLY A 37 -5.88 24.91 -4.58
CA GLY A 37 -7.33 25.11 -4.55
C GLY A 37 -7.90 25.74 -5.84
N SER A 38 -7.10 26.53 -6.57
CA SER A 38 -7.46 27.07 -7.89
C SER A 38 -7.24 26.05 -9.02
N VAL A 39 -6.26 25.15 -8.88
CA VAL A 39 -6.00 24.03 -9.80
C VAL A 39 -7.13 22.99 -9.72
N SER A 40 -7.61 22.64 -8.52
CA SER A 40 -8.77 21.76 -8.34
C SER A 40 -10.10 22.40 -8.75
N SER A 41 -10.19 23.74 -8.74
CA SER A 41 -11.37 24.47 -9.20
C SER A 41 -11.36 24.78 -10.71
N GLY A 42 -10.18 24.73 -11.34
CA GLY A 42 -9.96 25.05 -12.76
C GLY A 42 -9.72 23.83 -13.67
N LEU A 43 -9.26 22.70 -13.13
CA LEU A 43 -9.18 21.45 -13.90
C LEU A 43 -10.58 20.84 -14.04
N LYS A 44 -11.25 21.26 -15.11
CA LYS A 44 -12.11 20.36 -15.87
C LYS A 44 -11.21 19.32 -16.56
N THR A 45 -10.60 18.41 -15.82
CA THR A 45 -10.03 17.19 -16.41
C THR A 45 -11.22 16.37 -16.90
N LEU A 46 -11.64 16.66 -18.13
CA LEU A 46 -12.74 15.97 -18.81
C LEU A 46 -12.41 14.48 -19.02
N ALA A 47 -11.13 14.13 -18.99
CA ALA A 47 -10.62 12.78 -18.80
C ALA A 47 -10.04 12.70 -17.38
N GLY A 48 -10.51 11.79 -16.53
CA GLY A 48 -9.91 11.56 -15.22
C GLY A 48 -8.46 11.06 -15.32
N GLY A 49 -7.83 10.84 -14.16
CA GLY A 49 -6.44 10.36 -14.10
C GLY A 49 -5.56 11.19 -13.16
N GLU A 50 -4.25 11.01 -13.28
CA GLU A 50 -3.27 11.66 -12.41
C GLU A 50 -3.32 13.20 -12.50
N ILE A 51 -3.26 13.85 -11.34
CA ILE A 51 -3.04 15.28 -11.16
C ILE A 51 -1.56 15.49 -10.84
N ALA A 52 -0.69 15.48 -11.85
CA ALA A 52 0.76 15.37 -11.68
C ALA A 52 1.37 16.37 -10.69
N ASN A 53 1.00 17.66 -10.78
CA ASN A 53 1.51 18.68 -9.86
C ASN A 53 1.11 18.43 -8.40
N LEU A 54 -0.11 17.93 -8.17
CA LEU A 54 -0.57 17.57 -6.82
C LEU A 54 0.15 16.32 -6.33
N THR A 55 0.34 15.32 -7.20
CA THR A 55 1.13 14.14 -6.87
C THR A 55 2.53 14.51 -6.42
N GLN A 56 3.21 15.35 -7.21
CA GLN A 56 4.58 15.78 -6.92
C GLN A 56 4.66 16.53 -5.59
N LEU A 57 3.74 17.48 -5.33
CA LEU A 57 3.71 18.21 -4.06
C LEU A 57 3.54 17.28 -2.86
N ILE A 58 2.67 16.28 -2.98
CA ILE A 58 2.44 15.28 -1.92
C ILE A 58 3.68 14.40 -1.74
N ASN A 59 4.27 13.94 -2.85
CA ASN A 59 5.46 13.11 -2.84
C ASN A 59 6.64 13.84 -2.15
N GLU A 60 6.92 15.08 -2.57
CA GLU A 60 7.95 15.94 -1.96
C GLU A 60 7.69 16.19 -0.47
N GLY A 61 6.43 16.43 -0.09
CA GLY A 61 6.03 16.59 1.31
C GLY A 61 6.32 15.37 2.17
N ARG A 62 6.01 14.17 1.67
CA ARG A 62 6.29 12.90 2.34
C ARG A 62 7.79 12.63 2.44
N HIS A 63 8.55 12.81 1.37
CA HIS A 63 10.01 12.63 1.40
C HIS A 63 10.69 13.63 2.33
N ALA A 64 10.22 14.88 2.41
CA ALA A 64 10.75 15.85 3.36
C ALA A 64 10.52 15.42 4.82
N ALA A 65 9.38 14.80 5.13
CA ALA A 65 9.12 14.23 6.45
C ALA A 65 10.02 13.01 6.72
N ILE A 66 10.12 12.06 5.77
CA ILE A 66 10.96 10.86 5.89
C ILE A 66 12.44 11.24 6.10
N ASN A 67 12.96 12.18 5.31
CA ASN A 67 14.35 12.64 5.43
C ASN A 67 14.63 13.30 6.80
N ARG A 68 13.63 13.93 7.42
CA ARG A 68 13.78 14.49 8.79
C ARG A 68 13.78 13.37 9.84
N LEU A 69 12.93 12.36 9.68
CA LEU A 69 12.93 11.16 10.52
C LEU A 69 14.28 10.44 10.45
N GLU A 70 14.84 10.26 9.26
CA GLU A 70 16.15 9.61 9.07
C GLU A 70 17.27 10.40 9.77
N LYS A 71 17.31 11.73 9.60
CA LYS A 71 18.27 12.59 10.30
C LYS A 71 18.15 12.54 11.81
N GLU A 72 16.92 12.47 12.33
CA GLU A 72 16.69 12.33 13.77
C GLU A 72 17.21 10.97 14.28
N ALA A 73 16.96 9.89 13.54
CA ALA A 73 17.46 8.56 13.84
C ALA A 73 19.01 8.51 13.84
N GLU A 74 19.66 9.09 12.82
CA GLU A 74 21.11 9.23 12.75
C GLU A 74 21.67 10.03 13.94
N GLY A 75 21.02 11.14 14.30
CA GLY A 75 21.39 11.97 15.44
C GLY A 75 21.34 11.22 16.78
N HIS A 76 20.46 10.22 16.90
CA HIS A 76 20.38 9.32 18.06
C HIS A 76 21.33 8.11 17.95
N GLY A 77 22.13 8.03 16.88
CA GLY A 77 23.03 6.91 16.62
C GLY A 77 22.29 5.60 16.40
N ALA A 78 21.12 5.66 15.75
CA ALA A 78 20.39 4.48 15.30
C ALA A 78 21.08 3.82 14.10
N HIS A 79 20.87 2.52 13.94
CA HIS A 79 21.32 1.75 12.78
C HIS A 79 20.16 1.44 11.83
N GLY A 80 18.92 1.53 12.31
CA GLY A 80 17.75 1.60 11.44
C GLY A 80 16.52 2.12 12.15
N VAL A 81 15.42 2.23 11.41
CA VAL A 81 14.10 2.59 11.91
C VAL A 81 13.07 1.61 11.38
N THR A 82 12.30 1.01 12.28
CA THR A 82 11.24 0.06 11.96
C THR A 82 9.86 0.64 12.24
N GLY A 83 8.84 0.09 11.60
CA GLY A 83 7.45 0.50 11.74
C GLY A 83 7.20 1.89 11.19
N VAL A 84 7.95 2.28 10.14
CA VAL A 84 7.83 3.62 9.57
C VAL A 84 6.45 3.76 8.93
N THR A 85 5.70 4.76 9.36
CA THR A 85 4.41 5.16 8.77
C THR A 85 4.52 6.55 8.13
N SER A 86 3.67 6.82 7.14
CA SER A 86 3.58 8.15 6.50
C SER A 86 2.13 8.65 6.52
N GLU A 87 1.85 9.55 7.45
CA GLU A 87 0.53 10.14 7.65
C GLU A 87 0.39 11.49 6.92
N LEU A 88 -0.83 11.79 6.47
CA LEU A 88 -1.22 13.09 5.94
C LEU A 88 -2.36 13.65 6.79
N LYS A 89 -2.10 14.75 7.49
CA LYS A 89 -3.08 15.46 8.32
C LYS A 89 -3.44 16.81 7.70
N THR A 90 -4.63 17.28 8.03
CA THR A 90 -5.11 18.60 7.60
C THR A 90 -4.97 19.57 8.75
N LEU A 91 -4.20 20.63 8.56
CA LEU A 91 -3.99 21.69 9.54
C LEU A 91 -4.48 23.02 8.96
N GLY A 92 -5.76 23.31 9.13
CA GLY A 92 -6.41 24.45 8.48
C GLY A 92 -6.36 24.34 6.96
N SER A 93 -5.75 25.32 6.28
CA SER A 93 -5.52 25.31 4.82
C SER A 93 -4.23 24.60 4.41
N MET A 94 -3.42 24.16 5.37
CA MET A 94 -2.14 23.48 5.16
C MET A 94 -2.30 21.97 5.29
N ARG A 95 -1.35 21.25 4.71
CA ARG A 95 -1.20 19.81 4.84
C ARG A 95 0.05 19.51 5.64
N GLU A 96 -0.09 18.63 6.61
CA GLU A 96 1.01 18.17 7.45
C GLU A 96 1.32 16.72 7.08
N PHE A 97 2.56 16.47 6.68
CA PHE A 97 3.09 15.14 6.41
C PHE A 97 3.91 14.72 7.62
N ILE A 98 3.57 13.58 8.21
CA ILE A 98 4.25 13.06 9.40
C ILE A 98 4.80 11.68 9.07
N ALA A 99 6.09 11.49 9.29
CA ALA A 99 6.74 10.19 9.30
C ALA A 99 7.06 9.82 10.75
N ILE A 100 6.70 8.63 11.20
CA ILE A 100 6.95 8.15 12.57
C ILE A 100 7.48 6.73 12.48
N GLY A 101 8.48 6.39 13.31
CA GLY A 101 8.95 5.02 13.47
C GLY A 101 9.72 4.84 14.78
N SER A 102 10.16 3.61 15.04
CA SER A 102 10.99 3.29 16.19
C SER A 102 12.40 2.94 15.77
N SER A 103 13.38 3.65 16.32
CA SER A 103 14.78 3.37 16.02
C SER A 103 15.23 2.01 16.60
N VAL A 104 16.20 1.39 15.94
CA VAL A 104 16.84 0.14 16.38
C VAL A 104 18.35 0.26 16.21
N LYS A 105 19.09 -0.46 17.05
CA LYS A 105 20.55 -0.44 17.08
C LYS A 105 21.10 -1.85 17.02
N GLY A 106 21.72 -2.20 15.90
CA GLY A 106 22.37 -3.50 15.72
C GLY A 106 23.65 -3.58 16.56
N LEU A 107 23.85 -4.70 17.26
CA LEU A 107 25.01 -4.87 18.15
C LEU A 107 26.35 -4.91 17.40
N ASN A 108 26.35 -5.45 16.18
CA ASN A 108 27.53 -5.59 15.32
C ASN A 108 27.32 -4.99 13.93
N TYR A 109 26.38 -4.06 13.79
CA TYR A 109 26.03 -3.47 12.50
C TYR A 109 26.94 -2.26 12.19
N GLN A 110 27.53 -2.26 11.00
CA GLN A 110 28.37 -1.15 10.50
C GLN A 110 27.91 -0.64 9.12
N GLY A 111 26.71 -1.04 8.67
CA GLY A 111 26.15 -0.58 7.41
C GLY A 111 25.53 0.82 7.50
N PRO A 112 25.00 1.33 6.38
CA PRO A 112 24.23 2.58 6.38
C PRO A 112 22.94 2.44 7.20
N LEU A 113 22.37 3.56 7.64
CA LEU A 113 21.03 3.58 8.23
C LEU A 113 20.04 2.92 7.25
N PHE A 114 19.19 2.02 7.75
CA PHE A 114 18.02 1.56 6.99
C PHE A 114 16.72 2.08 7.58
N THR A 115 15.71 2.23 6.75
CA THR A 115 14.33 2.48 7.18
C THR A 115 13.42 1.38 6.62
N THR A 116 12.36 1.01 7.33
CA THR A 116 11.45 -0.07 6.91
C THR A 116 10.02 0.20 7.35
N ALA A 117 9.05 -0.16 6.49
CA ALA A 117 7.63 -0.12 6.81
C ALA A 117 7.24 -1.21 7.84
N CYS A 118 8.05 -2.25 7.93
CA CYS A 118 7.79 -3.46 8.71
C CYS A 118 7.70 -3.17 10.20
N SER A 119 6.75 -3.81 10.88
CA SER A 119 6.82 -3.97 12.33
C SER A 119 8.13 -4.67 12.72
N GLY A 120 8.52 -4.62 14.00
CA GLY A 120 9.67 -5.38 14.48
C GLY A 120 9.52 -6.90 14.26
N GLN A 121 8.29 -7.42 14.33
CA GLN A 121 7.98 -8.82 14.04
C GLN A 121 8.13 -9.16 12.56
N ASP A 122 7.61 -8.31 11.67
CA ASP A 122 7.76 -8.49 10.21
C ASP A 122 9.22 -8.36 9.78
N LEU A 123 9.95 -7.42 10.40
CA LEU A 123 11.39 -7.25 10.16
C LEU A 123 12.16 -8.50 10.59
N TYR A 124 11.83 -9.13 11.72
CA TYR A 124 12.40 -10.42 12.10
C TYR A 124 12.18 -11.48 11.01
N CYS A 125 10.95 -11.61 10.51
CA CYS A 125 10.60 -12.56 9.46
C CYS A 125 11.42 -12.30 8.18
N GLN A 126 11.51 -11.03 7.75
CA GLN A 126 12.27 -10.65 6.56
C GLN A 126 13.77 -10.94 6.71
N LEU A 127 14.38 -10.59 7.85
CA LEU A 127 15.78 -10.88 8.13
C LEU A 127 16.06 -12.39 8.17
N ASP A 128 15.17 -13.18 8.75
CA ASP A 128 15.29 -14.65 8.76
C ASP A 128 15.13 -15.26 7.37
N ALA A 129 14.27 -14.66 6.54
CA ALA A 129 14.09 -15.02 5.13
C ALA A 129 15.20 -14.50 4.20
N GLY A 130 16.23 -13.83 4.73
CA GLY A 130 17.40 -13.37 3.97
C GLY A 130 17.24 -12.02 3.27
N TYR A 131 16.19 -11.27 3.57
CA TYR A 131 16.01 -9.91 3.07
C TYR A 131 16.80 -8.92 3.91
N GLU A 132 17.58 -8.08 3.25
CA GLU A 132 18.33 -7.00 3.87
C GLU A 132 17.61 -5.66 3.62
N PRO A 133 16.96 -5.05 4.63
CA PRO A 133 16.26 -3.79 4.44
C PRO A 133 17.24 -2.66 4.09
N ARG A 134 16.81 -1.77 3.18
CA ARG A 134 17.56 -0.59 2.76
C ARG A 134 16.82 0.68 3.10
N HIS A 135 15.57 0.82 2.65
CA HIS A 135 14.80 2.04 2.87
C HIS A 135 13.30 1.82 2.88
N PHE A 136 12.61 2.66 3.64
CA PHE A 136 11.20 2.89 3.53
C PHE A 136 10.95 3.68 2.24
N VAL A 137 10.16 3.11 1.33
CA VAL A 137 9.89 3.68 0.00
C VAL A 137 8.40 3.90 -0.20
N ILE A 138 8.07 4.85 -1.07
CA ILE A 138 6.69 5.23 -1.34
C ILE A 138 6.42 5.30 -2.85
N GLY A 139 5.21 4.94 -3.25
CA GLY A 139 4.69 5.15 -4.59
C GLY A 139 3.32 5.77 -4.49
N ASN A 140 3.19 7.06 -4.84
CA ASN A 140 1.91 7.75 -4.74
C ASN A 140 1.43 8.28 -6.09
N VAL A 141 0.11 8.31 -6.26
CA VAL A 141 -0.57 8.98 -7.38
C VAL A 141 -1.77 9.74 -6.82
N ALA A 142 -1.77 11.07 -6.97
CA ALA A 142 -2.96 11.86 -6.74
C ALA A 142 -3.77 11.88 -8.05
N TYR A 143 -5.04 11.48 -8.02
CA TYR A 143 -5.86 11.39 -9.21
C TYR A 143 -7.26 11.96 -8.98
N ALA A 144 -7.82 12.54 -10.03
CA ALA A 144 -9.21 12.99 -10.04
C ALA A 144 -10.12 11.79 -10.29
N LEU A 145 -11.23 11.74 -9.55
CA LEU A 145 -12.35 10.89 -9.92
C LEU A 145 -12.89 11.46 -11.24
N GLY A 146 -12.64 10.80 -12.38
CA GLY A 146 -13.08 11.22 -13.74
C GLY A 146 -14.59 11.26 -13.95
N VAL A 147 -15.34 11.38 -12.87
CA VAL A 147 -16.77 11.19 -12.71
C VAL A 147 -17.36 12.58 -12.43
N SER A 148 -17.17 13.50 -13.38
CA SER A 148 -17.76 14.84 -13.32
C SER A 148 -19.21 14.81 -13.82
N ARG A 149 -20.03 15.77 -13.37
CA ARG A 149 -21.46 15.92 -13.73
C ARG A 149 -21.72 15.91 -15.25
N GLY A 150 -20.73 16.27 -16.07
CA GLY A 150 -20.80 16.23 -17.54
C GLY A 150 -20.60 14.83 -18.16
N VAL A 151 -19.69 14.02 -17.61
CA VAL A 151 -19.44 12.63 -18.08
C VAL A 151 -20.63 11.72 -17.72
N PHE A 152 -21.25 11.95 -16.55
CA PHE A 152 -22.52 11.30 -16.17
C PHE A 152 -23.65 11.55 -17.18
N GLY A 153 -23.66 12.72 -17.83
CA GLY A 153 -24.63 13.03 -18.89
C GLY A 153 -24.36 12.29 -20.20
N PHE A 154 -23.08 12.06 -20.53
CA PHE A 154 -22.65 11.31 -21.71
C PHE A 154 -22.88 9.80 -21.58
N LEU A 155 -22.65 9.23 -20.38
CA LEU A 155 -22.87 7.82 -20.09
C LEU A 155 -24.34 7.45 -19.82
N ARG A 156 -25.27 8.41 -19.95
CA ARG A 156 -26.73 8.26 -19.74
C ARG A 156 -27.40 7.26 -20.72
N GLY A 157 -26.62 6.56 -21.56
CA GLY A 157 -27.10 5.53 -22.49
C GLY A 157 -26.41 4.15 -22.35
N PHE A 158 -25.45 3.96 -21.43
CA PHE A 158 -24.83 2.63 -21.26
C PHE A 158 -25.78 1.70 -20.49
N ALA A 159 -26.24 0.65 -21.17
CA ALA A 159 -26.84 -0.51 -20.53
C ALA A 159 -25.81 -1.13 -19.56
N GLY A 160 -26.24 -1.54 -18.36
CA GLY A 160 -25.36 -1.98 -17.27
C GLY A 160 -24.26 -2.95 -17.72
N GLY A 161 -23.05 -2.76 -17.21
CA GLY A 161 -21.86 -3.47 -17.66
C GLY A 161 -20.57 -2.72 -17.35
N GLU A 162 -19.45 -3.28 -17.83
CA GLU A 162 -18.13 -2.69 -17.63
C GLU A 162 -17.96 -1.39 -18.41
N VAL A 163 -17.45 -0.35 -17.74
CA VAL A 163 -17.03 0.91 -18.35
C VAL A 163 -15.52 0.85 -18.55
N LYS A 164 -15.10 0.34 -19.71
CA LYS A 164 -13.71 0.00 -20.01
C LYS A 164 -12.76 1.19 -19.87
N GLU A 165 -13.19 2.39 -20.25
CA GLU A 165 -12.38 3.60 -20.14
C GLU A 165 -12.06 3.91 -18.67
N PHE A 166 -13.03 3.71 -17.77
CA PHE A 166 -12.79 3.84 -16.34
C PHE A 166 -11.94 2.69 -15.81
N SER A 167 -12.25 1.43 -16.17
CA SER A 167 -11.39 0.28 -15.79
C SER A 167 -9.93 0.53 -16.16
N GLN A 168 -9.66 0.98 -17.39
CA GLN A 168 -8.31 1.26 -17.88
C GLN A 168 -7.65 2.42 -17.12
N MET A 169 -8.37 3.51 -16.86
CA MET A 169 -7.84 4.65 -16.11
C MET A 169 -7.46 4.26 -14.67
N TYR A 170 -8.32 3.52 -13.97
CA TYR A 170 -8.05 3.05 -12.61
C TYR A 170 -6.91 2.02 -12.59
N ASN A 171 -6.86 1.14 -13.59
CA ASN A 171 -5.78 0.17 -13.73
C ASN A 171 -4.43 0.87 -13.95
N HIS A 172 -4.39 1.82 -14.88
CA HIS A 172 -3.19 2.61 -15.17
C HIS A 172 -2.71 3.38 -13.94
N THR A 173 -3.62 4.04 -13.21
CA THR A 173 -3.30 4.78 -11.98
C THR A 173 -2.65 3.88 -10.93
N ARG A 174 -3.12 2.63 -10.79
CA ARG A 174 -2.58 1.64 -9.86
C ARG A 174 -1.19 1.15 -10.24
N HIS A 175 -1.01 0.82 -11.51
CA HIS A 175 0.28 0.40 -12.03
C HIS A 175 1.31 1.52 -11.95
N LEU A 176 0.90 2.78 -12.14
CA LEU A 176 1.79 3.93 -11.99
C LEU A 176 2.27 4.11 -10.54
N ALA A 177 1.41 3.89 -9.54
CA ALA A 177 1.82 3.90 -8.13
C ALA A 177 2.84 2.78 -7.83
N LEU A 178 2.61 1.58 -8.35
CA LEU A 178 3.53 0.44 -8.25
C LEU A 178 4.87 0.71 -8.94
N GLU A 179 4.85 1.27 -10.14
CA GLU A 179 6.05 1.64 -10.88
C GLU A 179 6.88 2.68 -10.11
N ARG A 180 6.24 3.62 -9.42
CA ARG A 180 6.95 4.63 -8.61
C ARG A 180 7.68 4.04 -7.42
N ILE A 181 7.04 3.16 -6.66
CA ILE A 181 7.70 2.50 -5.53
C ILE A 181 8.81 1.54 -6.00
N GLU A 182 8.63 0.87 -7.16
CA GLU A 182 9.67 0.07 -7.82
C GLU A 182 10.87 0.93 -8.24
N ASN A 183 10.63 2.09 -8.83
CA ASN A 183 11.68 3.01 -9.27
C ASN A 183 12.45 3.58 -8.07
N GLU A 184 11.75 3.99 -7.01
CA GLU A 184 12.40 4.50 -5.80
C GLU A 184 13.30 3.42 -5.17
N ALA A 185 12.81 2.19 -5.07
CA ALA A 185 13.60 1.08 -4.52
C ALA A 185 14.86 0.80 -5.36
N ARG A 186 14.72 0.79 -6.69
CA ARG A 186 15.82 0.59 -7.63
C ARG A 186 16.89 1.69 -7.49
N GLU A 187 16.48 2.95 -7.38
CA GLU A 187 17.39 4.10 -7.17
C GLU A 187 18.18 3.99 -5.86
N ARG A 188 17.62 3.30 -4.86
CA ARG A 188 18.26 3.02 -3.57
C ARG A 188 19.03 1.70 -3.54
N GLY A 189 19.24 1.06 -4.69
CA GLY A 189 20.03 -0.17 -4.80
C GLY A 189 19.34 -1.43 -4.26
N ALA A 190 18.02 -1.39 -4.07
CA ALA A 190 17.22 -2.55 -3.69
C ALA A 190 16.77 -3.34 -4.93
N ASN A 191 16.63 -4.66 -4.77
CA ASN A 191 16.10 -5.57 -5.79
C ASN A 191 14.74 -6.16 -5.42
N ALA A 192 14.18 -5.78 -4.27
CA ALA A 192 12.86 -6.14 -3.80
C ALA A 192 12.17 -4.97 -3.10
N VAL A 193 10.85 -4.91 -3.17
CA VAL A 193 9.97 -4.13 -2.28
C VAL A 193 8.96 -5.08 -1.66
N VAL A 194 9.09 -5.30 -0.37
CA VAL A 194 8.26 -6.24 0.40
C VAL A 194 7.45 -5.49 1.45
N ASP A 195 6.43 -6.15 2.00
CA ASP A 195 5.49 -5.55 2.95
C ASP A 195 4.83 -4.29 2.36
N ILE A 196 4.44 -4.37 1.09
CA ILE A 196 3.74 -3.26 0.41
C ILE A 196 2.33 -3.12 1.00
N GLN A 197 2.06 -1.95 1.57
CA GLN A 197 0.74 -1.56 2.05
C GLN A 197 0.14 -0.52 1.10
N THR A 198 -1.02 -0.85 0.54
CA THR A 198 -1.75 0.05 -0.37
C THR A 198 -2.90 0.73 0.36
N SER A 199 -2.98 2.06 0.25
CA SER A 199 -4.03 2.90 0.82
C SER A 199 -4.63 3.84 -0.23
N ILE A 200 -5.93 4.08 -0.13
CA ILE A 200 -6.63 5.10 -0.93
C ILE A 200 -7.14 6.18 0.02
N LEU A 201 -6.56 7.38 -0.06
CA LEU A 201 -6.81 8.48 0.86
C LEU A 201 -7.56 9.61 0.14
N PRO A 202 -8.60 10.23 0.75
CA PRO A 202 -9.26 11.38 0.15
C PRO A 202 -8.37 12.63 0.19
N ILE A 203 -8.27 13.35 -0.93
CA ILE A 203 -7.60 14.66 -1.00
C ILE A 203 -8.63 15.73 -1.37
N GLY A 204 -9.12 16.47 -0.38
CA GLY A 204 -10.08 17.54 -0.61
C GLY A 204 -11.36 17.04 -1.27
N THR A 205 -11.99 17.88 -2.10
CA THR A 205 -13.23 17.52 -2.81
C THR A 205 -12.91 17.04 -4.23
N GLY A 206 -13.02 15.74 -4.48
CA GLY A 206 -13.00 15.16 -5.83
C GLY A 206 -11.68 14.56 -6.30
N ALA A 207 -10.63 14.59 -5.46
CA ALA A 207 -9.38 13.88 -5.71
C ALA A 207 -9.11 12.81 -4.64
N ARG A 208 -8.34 11.80 -5.02
CA ARG A 208 -7.85 10.74 -4.14
C ARG A 208 -6.35 10.57 -4.32
N GLU A 209 -5.66 10.21 -3.24
CA GLU A 209 -4.32 9.67 -3.27
C GLU A 209 -4.43 8.15 -3.28
N MET A 210 -3.81 7.49 -4.25
CA MET A 210 -3.36 6.13 -4.04
C MET A 210 -1.93 6.19 -3.51
N LEU A 211 -1.69 5.60 -2.34
CA LEU A 211 -0.39 5.55 -1.69
C LEU A 211 -0.02 4.08 -1.48
N MET A 212 1.12 3.68 -2.02
CA MET A 212 1.82 2.47 -1.65
C MET A 212 3.00 2.85 -0.78
N VAL A 213 3.20 2.14 0.32
CA VAL A 213 4.40 2.21 1.14
C VAL A 213 4.95 0.80 1.31
N GLY A 214 6.25 0.65 1.51
CA GLY A 214 6.84 -0.65 1.73
C GLY A 214 8.32 -0.57 2.06
N THR A 215 8.97 -1.73 2.08
CA THR A 215 10.38 -1.86 2.45
C THR A 215 11.19 -2.28 1.24
N ALA A 216 11.96 -1.33 0.71
CA ALA A 216 12.99 -1.61 -0.27
C ALA A 216 14.09 -2.44 0.39
N SER A 217 14.30 -3.65 -0.12
CA SER A 217 15.24 -4.63 0.41
C SER A 217 16.13 -5.22 -0.68
N HIS A 218 17.26 -5.76 -0.27
CA HIS A 218 18.11 -6.58 -1.11
C HIS A 218 17.99 -8.05 -0.69
N HIS A 219 17.81 -8.95 -1.65
CA HIS A 219 17.88 -10.39 -1.42
C HIS A 219 18.70 -11.05 -2.54
N PRO A 220 19.75 -11.83 -2.21
CA PRO A 220 20.69 -12.38 -3.21
C PRO A 220 20.03 -13.24 -4.30
N ALA A 221 18.98 -14.00 -3.96
CA ALA A 221 18.31 -14.90 -4.91
C ALA A 221 17.62 -14.20 -6.08
N PHE A 222 17.32 -12.89 -5.99
CA PHE A 222 16.68 -12.15 -7.10
C PHE A 222 17.70 -11.59 -8.09
N GLY A 223 18.99 -11.57 -7.76
CA GLY A 223 20.02 -10.97 -8.61
C GLY A 223 19.74 -9.49 -8.89
N ASN A 224 19.85 -9.10 -10.17
CA ASN A 224 19.64 -7.73 -10.63
C ASN A 224 18.47 -7.68 -11.64
N PRO A 225 17.22 -7.78 -11.16
CA PRO A 225 16.07 -7.75 -12.05
C PRO A 225 15.91 -6.34 -12.65
N ALA A 226 15.33 -6.24 -13.85
CA ALA A 226 15.10 -4.95 -14.51
C ALA A 226 14.18 -4.03 -13.69
N ARG A 227 13.27 -4.63 -12.92
CA ARG A 227 12.43 -3.99 -11.91
C ARG A 227 12.56 -4.78 -10.61
N PRO A 228 12.63 -4.14 -9.44
CA PRO A 228 12.59 -4.85 -8.16
C PRO A 228 11.37 -5.78 -8.07
N VAL A 229 11.53 -6.95 -7.45
CA VAL A 229 10.38 -7.81 -7.16
C VAL A 229 9.48 -7.13 -6.15
N THR A 230 8.16 -7.33 -6.23
CA THR A 230 7.21 -6.64 -5.36
C THR A 230 6.25 -7.61 -4.67
N SER A 231 5.88 -7.33 -3.42
CA SER A 231 5.02 -8.21 -2.61
C SER A 231 4.25 -7.42 -1.55
N GLU A 232 2.96 -7.71 -1.40
CA GLU A 232 2.11 -7.23 -0.29
C GLU A 232 1.97 -8.25 0.86
N LEU A 233 2.57 -9.44 0.72
CA LEU A 233 2.51 -10.48 1.74
C LEU A 233 3.07 -9.96 3.07
N THR A 234 2.44 -10.37 4.17
CA THR A 234 2.92 -10.09 5.51
C THR A 234 4.28 -10.75 5.77
N GLY A 235 4.99 -10.37 6.83
CA GLY A 235 6.28 -10.96 7.16
C GLY A 235 6.20 -12.48 7.29
N GLU A 236 5.20 -12.99 8.00
CA GLU A 236 4.98 -14.43 8.18
C GLU A 236 4.57 -15.16 6.90
N GLU A 237 3.74 -14.55 6.04
CA GLU A 237 3.38 -15.14 4.74
C GLU A 237 4.62 -15.25 3.84
N LEU A 238 5.39 -14.17 3.73
CA LEU A 238 6.62 -14.12 2.96
C LEU A 238 7.64 -15.13 3.47
N TRP A 239 7.81 -15.24 4.80
CA TRP A 239 8.69 -16.23 5.42
C TRP A 239 8.26 -17.67 5.10
N ASN A 240 6.97 -17.98 5.22
CA ASN A 240 6.44 -19.32 4.96
C ASN A 240 6.65 -19.73 3.49
N LEU A 241 6.41 -18.83 2.54
CA LEU A 241 6.66 -19.11 1.13
C LEU A 241 8.15 -19.27 0.84
N THR A 242 8.99 -18.41 1.41
CA THR A 242 10.45 -18.50 1.28
C THR A 242 10.95 -19.84 1.83
N LYS A 243 10.41 -20.32 2.97
CA LYS A 243 10.71 -21.64 3.54
C LYS A 243 10.38 -22.79 2.60
N MET A 244 9.28 -22.66 1.85
CA MET A 244 8.85 -23.63 0.85
C MET A 244 9.59 -23.49 -0.49
N GLY A 245 10.52 -22.54 -0.59
CA GLY A 245 11.29 -22.26 -1.80
C GLY A 245 10.57 -21.40 -2.83
N TYR A 246 9.54 -20.66 -2.44
CA TYR A 246 8.84 -19.71 -3.30
C TYR A 246 9.24 -18.26 -2.97
N GLY A 247 9.61 -17.51 -3.99
CA GLY A 247 9.91 -16.08 -3.88
C GLY A 247 8.85 -15.24 -4.60
N PRO A 248 8.56 -14.02 -4.12
CA PRO A 248 7.73 -13.08 -4.86
C PRO A 248 8.41 -12.66 -6.16
N ILE A 249 7.61 -12.36 -7.16
CA ILE A 249 8.08 -11.77 -8.42
C ILE A 249 7.44 -10.41 -8.70
N ARG A 250 6.15 -10.22 -8.35
CA ARG A 250 5.43 -8.97 -8.58
C ARG A 250 4.13 -8.89 -7.78
N LEU A 251 3.80 -7.70 -7.29
CA LEU A 251 2.47 -7.33 -6.83
C LEU A 251 1.58 -7.08 -8.05
N LEU A 252 0.47 -7.81 -8.15
CA LEU A 252 -0.47 -7.72 -9.26
C LEU A 252 -1.71 -6.94 -8.83
N LEU A 253 -2.23 -6.11 -9.74
CA LEU A 253 -3.37 -5.23 -9.50
C LEU A 253 -4.32 -5.34 -10.69
N GLY A 254 -5.54 -5.81 -10.48
CA GLY A 254 -6.57 -5.92 -11.52
C GLY A 254 -7.79 -5.10 -11.14
N THR A 255 -8.19 -4.14 -11.97
CA THR A 255 -9.40 -3.34 -11.73
C THR A 255 -10.46 -3.53 -12.79
N SER A 256 -11.72 -3.55 -12.37
CA SER A 256 -12.86 -3.46 -13.27
C SER A 256 -13.92 -2.52 -12.71
N VAL A 257 -14.40 -1.58 -13.53
CA VAL A 257 -15.39 -0.56 -13.15
C VAL A 257 -16.70 -0.84 -13.88
N TYR A 258 -17.79 -0.97 -13.14
CA TYR A 258 -19.11 -1.29 -13.67
C TYR A 258 -20.11 -0.17 -13.39
N SER A 259 -20.99 0.07 -14.37
CA SER A 259 -22.19 0.89 -14.20
C SER A 259 -23.37 0.00 -13.79
N LEU A 260 -24.05 0.38 -12.72
CA LEU A 260 -25.27 -0.26 -12.23
C LEU A 260 -26.54 0.24 -12.94
N GLY A 261 -26.42 1.20 -13.87
CA GLY A 261 -27.55 1.70 -14.67
C GLY A 261 -28.58 2.54 -13.89
N PHE A 262 -28.28 2.92 -12.65
CA PHE A 262 -29.15 3.75 -11.80
C PHE A 262 -28.36 4.87 -11.12
N THR A 263 -28.91 6.09 -11.11
CA THR A 263 -28.18 7.32 -10.74
C THR A 263 -28.13 7.62 -9.23
N GLY A 264 -28.88 6.89 -8.40
CA GLY A 264 -28.98 7.16 -6.96
C GLY A 264 -27.94 6.49 -6.05
N GLY A 265 -27.04 5.66 -6.60
CA GLY A 265 -26.14 4.81 -5.81
C GLY A 265 -26.82 3.56 -5.25
N ILE A 266 -26.02 2.65 -4.69
CA ILE A 266 -26.48 1.34 -4.20
C ILE A 266 -27.49 1.51 -3.05
N GLY A 267 -27.21 2.42 -2.12
CA GLY A 267 -28.08 2.67 -0.96
C GLY A 267 -29.45 3.25 -1.31
N ALA A 268 -29.57 4.11 -2.34
CA ALA A 268 -30.87 4.64 -2.76
C ALA A 268 -31.67 3.63 -3.58
N PHE A 269 -30.99 2.76 -4.33
CA PHE A 269 -31.61 1.63 -5.03
C PHE A 269 -32.25 0.64 -4.04
N PHE A 270 -31.54 0.28 -2.97
CA PHE A 270 -32.05 -0.62 -1.93
C PHE A 270 -33.14 0.01 -1.04
N LYS A 271 -33.21 1.34 -0.93
CA LYS A 271 -34.34 2.02 -0.27
C LYS A 271 -35.65 1.93 -1.06
N GLY A 272 -35.58 1.69 -2.38
CA GLY A 272 -36.73 1.61 -3.27
C GLY A 272 -37.21 0.20 -3.60
N LEU A 273 -36.38 -0.82 -3.39
CA LEU A 273 -36.75 -2.22 -3.59
C LEU A 273 -37.16 -2.89 -2.27
N GLY A 274 -38.19 -3.73 -2.31
CA GLY A 274 -38.58 -4.56 -1.17
C GLY A 274 -37.43 -5.47 -0.71
N ARG A 275 -37.51 -5.95 0.54
CA ARG A 275 -36.54 -6.88 1.13
C ARG A 275 -36.31 -8.09 0.20
N GLY A 276 -35.12 -8.17 -0.40
CA GLY A 276 -34.74 -9.27 -1.30
C GLY A 276 -33.43 -8.99 -2.04
N GLU A 277 -32.84 -10.04 -2.60
CA GLU A 277 -31.67 -9.92 -3.48
C GLU A 277 -32.07 -9.32 -4.82
N VAL A 278 -31.24 -8.41 -5.35
CA VAL A 278 -31.42 -7.87 -6.69
C VAL A 278 -30.46 -8.59 -7.63
N SER A 279 -30.95 -9.68 -8.22
CA SER A 279 -30.15 -10.62 -9.02
C SER A 279 -29.31 -9.94 -10.11
N SER A 280 -29.79 -8.85 -10.70
CA SER A 280 -29.06 -8.08 -11.71
C SER A 280 -27.82 -7.36 -11.15
N VAL A 281 -27.92 -6.72 -9.99
CA VAL A 281 -26.78 -6.07 -9.33
C VAL A 281 -25.78 -7.11 -8.82
N THR A 282 -26.29 -8.21 -8.25
CA THR A 282 -25.46 -9.34 -7.83
C THR A 282 -24.61 -9.86 -9.00
N GLN A 283 -25.23 -10.12 -10.16
CA GLN A 283 -24.52 -10.60 -11.35
C GLN A 283 -23.48 -9.60 -11.88
N LEU A 284 -23.75 -8.28 -11.81
CA LEU A 284 -22.78 -7.27 -12.22
C LEU A 284 -21.54 -7.30 -11.32
N ILE A 285 -21.72 -7.42 -10.00
CA ILE A 285 -20.59 -7.52 -9.07
C ILE A 285 -19.81 -8.83 -9.30
N TYR A 286 -20.50 -9.96 -9.52
CA TYR A 286 -19.84 -11.22 -9.86
C TYR A 286 -18.97 -11.09 -11.11
N ARG A 287 -19.50 -10.51 -12.19
CA ARG A 287 -18.74 -10.29 -13.42
C ARG A 287 -17.58 -9.32 -13.23
N ALA A 288 -17.78 -8.22 -12.51
CA ALA A 288 -16.71 -7.27 -12.20
C ALA A 288 -15.55 -7.93 -11.43
N ARG A 289 -15.88 -8.81 -10.49
CA ARG A 289 -14.91 -9.61 -9.75
C ARG A 289 -14.18 -10.62 -10.63
N GLU A 290 -14.90 -11.36 -11.47
CA GLU A 290 -14.31 -12.31 -12.42
C GLU A 290 -13.34 -11.61 -13.37
N ASN A 291 -13.71 -10.44 -13.91
CA ASN A 291 -12.83 -9.64 -14.76
C ASN A 291 -11.59 -9.16 -14.02
N ALA A 292 -11.74 -8.62 -12.80
CA ALA A 292 -10.60 -8.17 -11.99
C ALA A 292 -9.61 -9.31 -11.68
N LEU A 293 -10.12 -10.51 -11.38
CA LEU A 293 -9.30 -11.71 -11.16
C LEU A 293 -8.61 -12.19 -12.45
N ALA A 294 -9.32 -12.15 -13.58
CA ALA A 294 -8.76 -12.53 -14.88
C ALA A 294 -7.58 -11.61 -15.29
N HIS A 295 -7.62 -10.33 -14.92
CA HIS A 295 -6.52 -9.40 -15.16
C HIS A 295 -5.25 -9.82 -14.42
N ILE A 296 -5.31 -10.09 -13.12
CA ILE A 296 -4.14 -10.51 -12.36
C ILE A 296 -3.67 -11.92 -12.78
N GLU A 297 -4.57 -12.82 -13.16
CA GLU A 297 -4.19 -14.14 -13.68
C GLU A 297 -3.43 -14.02 -15.01
N THR A 298 -3.86 -13.11 -15.89
CA THR A 298 -3.21 -12.85 -17.17
C THR A 298 -1.82 -12.27 -16.96
N GLU A 299 -1.69 -11.22 -16.14
CA GLU A 299 -0.39 -10.62 -15.82
C GLU A 299 0.56 -11.64 -15.18
N ALA A 300 0.06 -12.48 -14.26
CA ALA A 300 0.85 -13.55 -13.64
C ALA A 300 1.42 -14.53 -14.67
N LYS A 301 0.62 -14.94 -15.66
CA LYS A 301 1.06 -15.84 -16.74
C LYS A 301 2.11 -15.16 -17.63
N GLU A 302 1.91 -13.88 -17.96
CA GLU A 302 2.83 -13.11 -18.80
C GLU A 302 4.22 -12.96 -18.16
N ILE A 303 4.29 -12.81 -16.83
CA ILE A 303 5.57 -12.75 -16.10
C ILE A 303 6.10 -14.14 -15.68
N GLY A 304 5.42 -15.22 -16.07
CA GLY A 304 5.83 -16.59 -15.79
C GLY A 304 5.80 -16.97 -14.31
N ALA A 305 4.80 -16.47 -13.58
CA ALA A 305 4.49 -16.87 -12.20
C ALA A 305 4.00 -18.32 -12.13
N ASP A 306 4.25 -18.98 -11.00
CA ASP A 306 3.66 -20.29 -10.72
C ASP A 306 2.26 -20.15 -10.08
N ALA A 307 2.05 -19.09 -9.31
CA ALA A 307 0.78 -18.81 -8.64
C ALA A 307 0.64 -17.32 -8.27
N VAL A 308 -0.59 -16.91 -7.93
CA VAL A 308 -0.89 -15.64 -7.25
C VAL A 308 -1.40 -15.97 -5.85
N ILE A 309 -0.75 -15.44 -4.82
CA ILE A 309 -1.00 -15.74 -3.40
C ILE A 309 -1.45 -14.47 -2.68
N GLY A 310 -2.23 -14.64 -1.60
CA GLY A 310 -2.70 -13.53 -0.77
C GLY A 310 -3.79 -12.69 -1.43
N THR A 311 -4.50 -13.23 -2.42
CA THR A 311 -5.45 -12.45 -3.23
C THR A 311 -6.58 -11.86 -2.39
N LYS A 312 -6.70 -10.54 -2.43
CA LYS A 312 -7.78 -9.78 -1.77
C LYS A 312 -8.61 -9.06 -2.83
N ILE A 313 -9.90 -8.91 -2.56
CA ILE A 313 -10.83 -8.20 -3.44
C ILE A 313 -11.49 -7.07 -2.65
N PHE A 314 -11.43 -5.87 -3.22
CA PHE A 314 -12.05 -4.67 -2.68
C PHE A 314 -13.12 -4.17 -3.64
N ILE A 315 -14.22 -3.69 -3.08
CA ILE A 315 -15.34 -3.11 -3.83
C ILE A 315 -15.53 -1.67 -3.33
N TYR A 316 -15.40 -0.70 -4.24
CA TYR A 316 -15.55 0.71 -3.94
C TYR A 316 -16.77 1.30 -4.66
N GLU A 317 -17.70 1.89 -3.91
CA GLU A 317 -18.78 2.69 -4.50
C GLU A 317 -18.24 4.09 -4.85
N MET A 318 -18.38 4.48 -6.12
CA MET A 318 -17.79 5.70 -6.67
C MET A 318 -18.80 6.85 -6.77
N GLY A 319 -20.05 6.60 -6.37
CA GLY A 319 -21.17 7.51 -6.57
C GLY A 319 -21.78 7.43 -7.97
N GLY A 320 -23.03 7.89 -8.08
CA GLY A 320 -23.79 7.96 -9.34
C GLY A 320 -23.98 6.62 -10.06
N GLY A 321 -23.97 5.51 -9.30
CA GLY A 321 -24.25 4.17 -9.82
C GLY A 321 -23.02 3.41 -10.32
N PHE A 322 -21.80 3.87 -10.04
CA PHE A 322 -20.57 3.17 -10.42
C PHE A 322 -19.95 2.42 -9.26
N VAL A 323 -19.43 1.23 -9.57
CA VAL A 323 -18.70 0.38 -8.63
C VAL A 323 -17.37 -0.01 -9.25
N GLU A 324 -16.29 0.17 -8.51
CA GLU A 324 -14.99 -0.37 -8.82
C GLU A 324 -14.78 -1.67 -8.04
N VAL A 325 -14.32 -2.72 -8.72
CA VAL A 325 -13.77 -3.92 -8.11
C VAL A 325 -12.26 -3.96 -8.37
N LEU A 326 -11.48 -4.05 -7.30
CA LEU A 326 -10.03 -4.20 -7.33
C LEU A 326 -9.67 -5.57 -6.79
N ALA A 327 -8.92 -6.36 -7.55
CA ALA A 327 -8.22 -7.55 -7.09
C ALA A 327 -6.73 -7.22 -6.93
N ILE A 328 -6.15 -7.59 -5.81
CA ILE A 328 -4.72 -7.44 -5.53
C ILE A 328 -4.17 -8.79 -5.06
N GLY A 329 -2.94 -9.12 -5.42
CA GLY A 329 -2.28 -10.34 -4.95
C GLY A 329 -0.81 -10.38 -5.35
N THR A 330 -0.02 -11.25 -4.71
CA THR A 330 1.41 -11.38 -5.00
C THR A 330 1.66 -12.58 -5.89
N ALA A 331 2.21 -12.34 -7.08
CA ALA A 331 2.72 -13.40 -7.94
C ALA A 331 3.99 -14.00 -7.34
N VAL A 332 4.08 -15.33 -7.34
CA VAL A 332 5.21 -16.07 -6.76
C VAL A 332 5.75 -17.12 -7.73
N LYS A 333 7.02 -17.46 -7.54
CA LYS A 333 7.72 -18.46 -8.34
C LYS A 333 8.62 -19.32 -7.47
N LYS A 334 8.71 -20.61 -7.77
CA LYS A 334 9.65 -21.51 -7.12
C LYS A 334 11.08 -21.17 -7.55
N MET A 335 11.95 -20.94 -6.57
CA MET A 335 13.34 -20.55 -6.78
C MET A 335 14.26 -21.57 -6.11
N GLN A 336 15.27 -22.04 -6.85
CA GLN A 336 16.20 -23.03 -6.33
C GLN A 336 17.07 -22.44 -5.21
N GLY A 337 17.14 -23.13 -4.08
CA GLY A 337 17.98 -22.73 -2.95
C GLY A 337 17.40 -21.62 -2.07
N LEU A 338 16.21 -21.10 -2.40
CA LEU A 338 15.51 -20.16 -1.53
C LEU A 338 15.01 -20.90 -0.27
N THR A 339 15.38 -20.40 0.90
CA THR A 339 14.99 -20.93 2.20
C THR A 339 15.20 -19.85 3.26
N THR A 340 14.67 -20.09 4.45
CA THR A 340 14.88 -19.26 5.64
C THR A 340 16.02 -19.82 6.48
N GLN A 341 16.58 -18.96 7.35
CA GLN A 341 17.64 -19.32 8.30
C GLN A 341 17.11 -20.26 9.39
N SER A 342 15.93 -19.96 9.95
CA SER A 342 15.36 -20.73 11.05
C SER A 342 14.50 -21.91 10.53
N PRO A 343 14.43 -23.02 11.28
CA PRO A 343 13.57 -24.15 10.92
C PRO A 343 12.08 -23.82 11.04
N ALA A 344 11.71 -22.96 12.00
CA ALA A 344 10.35 -22.51 12.28
C ALA A 344 10.36 -21.06 12.78
N LEU A 345 9.26 -20.33 12.59
CA LEU A 345 9.05 -19.04 13.24
C LEU A 345 8.81 -19.22 14.74
N ILE A 346 9.39 -18.32 15.53
CA ILE A 346 9.10 -18.23 16.96
C ILE A 346 7.67 -17.71 17.19
N PRO A 347 6.97 -18.14 18.25
CA PRO A 347 5.59 -17.68 18.52
C PRO A 347 5.46 -16.16 18.59
N GLN A 348 6.45 -15.47 19.15
CA GLN A 348 6.48 -14.01 19.28
C GLN A 348 6.54 -13.29 17.94
N ALA A 349 6.89 -13.96 16.84
CA ALA A 349 6.83 -13.36 15.51
C ALA A 349 5.42 -13.35 14.92
N ILE A 350 4.47 -14.09 15.52
CA ILE A 350 3.11 -14.29 14.99
C ILE A 350 2.04 -13.76 15.96
N ILE A 351 2.35 -13.73 17.26
CA ILE A 351 1.43 -13.22 18.28
C ILE A 351 1.20 -11.73 18.05
N ARG A 352 -0.05 -11.37 17.75
CA ARG A 352 -0.45 -9.96 17.61
C ARG A 352 -0.59 -9.29 18.95
N ASP A 353 -0.10 -8.06 19.03
CA ASP A 353 -0.26 -7.22 20.20
C ASP A 353 -1.73 -6.85 20.41
N ARG A 354 -2.13 -6.77 21.69
CA ARG A 354 -3.47 -6.34 22.09
C ARG A 354 -3.39 -4.95 22.69
N SER A 355 -4.06 -3.99 22.07
CA SER A 355 -4.24 -2.67 22.65
C SER A 355 -5.06 -2.78 23.94
N MET A 356 -4.45 -2.44 25.07
CA MET A 356 -5.14 -2.37 26.36
C MET A 356 -5.87 -1.04 26.58
N PHE A 357 -5.60 -0.05 25.71
CA PHE A 357 -6.31 1.22 25.66
C PHE A 357 -7.33 1.19 24.52
N LEU A 358 -8.61 1.22 24.87
CA LEU A 358 -9.72 1.37 23.91
C LEU A 358 -10.26 2.79 23.99
N ASP A 359 -10.01 3.59 22.97
CA ASP A 359 -10.74 4.84 22.76
C ASP A 359 -12.02 4.55 21.97
N GLN A 360 -13.14 4.42 22.68
CA GLN A 360 -14.46 4.19 22.06
C GLN A 360 -15.01 5.43 21.34
N THR A 361 -14.34 6.59 21.39
CA THR A 361 -14.82 7.82 20.75
C THR A 361 -14.36 7.96 19.28
N HIS A 362 -13.40 7.13 18.85
CA HIS A 362 -12.84 7.14 17.48
C HIS A 362 -12.98 5.78 16.76
N ASP A 363 -13.91 4.93 17.19
CA ASP A 363 -14.19 3.67 16.52
C ASP A 363 -14.91 3.91 15.18
N THR A 364 -14.11 4.24 14.16
CA THR A 364 -14.52 4.24 12.76
C THR A 364 -14.23 2.87 12.14
N GLY A 365 -14.60 1.78 12.81
CA GLY A 365 -14.76 0.46 12.18
C GLY A 365 -13.54 -0.06 11.41
N LYS A 366 -12.32 0.41 11.73
CA LYS A 366 -11.09 -0.27 11.30
C LYS A 366 -10.87 -1.42 12.27
N LEU A 367 -11.67 -2.47 12.06
CA LEU A 367 -11.44 -3.79 12.63
C LEU A 367 -9.97 -4.15 12.47
N ASP A 368 -9.42 -4.66 13.57
CA ASP A 368 -8.12 -5.30 13.66
C ASP A 368 -7.81 -6.14 12.40
N ARG A 369 -6.62 -5.90 11.86
CA ARG A 369 -6.17 -6.23 10.50
C ARG A 369 -6.36 -7.71 10.13
N HIS A 370 -6.50 -7.98 8.83
CA HIS A 370 -6.35 -9.32 8.25
C HIS A 370 -4.91 -9.78 8.35
#